data_AF-A0A1C3U314-F1
#
_entry.id   AF-A0A1C3U314-F1
#
_cell.length_a   1.000
_cell.length_b   1.000
_cell.length_c   1.000
_cell.angle_alpha   90.00
_cell.angle_beta   90.00
_cell.angle_gamma   90.00
#
_symmetry.space_group_name_H-M   'P 1'
#
loop_
_entity.id
_entity.type
_entity.pdbx_description
1 polymer ?
#
loop_
_entity_poly.entity_id
_entity_poly.type
_entity_poly.pdbx_seq_one_letter_code
_entity_poly.pdbx_strand_id
1 'polypeptide(L)'
;MPIGGKTAFLAGILAMAGLTPQLCHAAGENLLRVYMDHARVLKLDRPVSKVIVGNAQVADATVADPKTIVLTGRAFGTTNIILLDADGNAIVDEQILVSIDEGNTVRVFRQTDRAVLSCTPNCEQHAQQNNTTATTTTGP
;
A
#
# COMPACT_ATOMS: atom_id res chain seq x y z
N MET A 1 -7.59 -80.40 33.85
CA MET A 1 -8.52 -80.60 32.70
C MET A 1 -9.91 -80.24 33.16
N PRO A 2 -10.79 -79.58 32.37
CA PRO A 2 -10.70 -79.10 30.96
C PRO A 2 -10.59 -77.55 30.90
N ILE A 3 -10.02 -76.89 29.89
CA ILE A 3 -10.29 -76.79 28.43
C ILE A 3 -11.48 -75.88 28.09
N GLY A 4 -11.18 -74.79 27.36
CA GLY A 4 -11.95 -74.41 26.17
C GLY A 4 -12.62 -73.03 26.19
N GLY A 5 -12.24 -72.15 25.25
CA GLY A 5 -13.05 -70.98 24.92
C GLY A 5 -12.35 -69.86 24.15
N LYS A 6 -11.78 -70.13 22.97
CA LYS A 6 -11.37 -69.09 22.00
C LYS A 6 -12.62 -68.51 21.32
N THR A 7 -12.79 -67.19 21.33
CA THR A 7 -13.36 -66.47 20.17
C THR A 7 -12.67 -65.11 20.03
N ALA A 8 -11.96 -64.97 18.92
CA ALA A 8 -11.50 -63.71 18.39
C ALA A 8 -12.58 -63.18 17.46
N PHE A 9 -12.93 -61.90 17.52
CA PHE A 9 -13.56 -61.17 16.42
C PHE A 9 -13.31 -59.66 16.60
N LEU A 10 -12.57 -59.09 15.63
CA LEU A 10 -12.80 -57.81 14.91
C LEU A 10 -13.30 -56.60 15.73
N ALA A 11 -12.93 -55.34 15.53
CA ALA A 11 -12.11 -54.56 14.60
C ALA A 11 -12.42 -53.09 14.96
N GLY A 12 -11.63 -52.13 14.49
CA GLY A 12 -12.16 -50.77 14.26
C GLY A 12 -11.58 -49.64 15.12
N ILE A 13 -10.43 -49.14 14.66
CA ILE A 13 -10.10 -47.73 14.41
C ILE A 13 -10.98 -46.68 15.13
N LEU A 14 -10.35 -45.85 15.96
CA LEU A 14 -10.66 -44.41 15.99
C LEU A 14 -9.36 -43.63 16.26
N ALA A 15 -8.58 -43.42 15.21
CA ALA A 15 -7.53 -42.41 15.22
C ALA A 15 -8.21 -41.04 15.29
N MET A 16 -8.20 -40.40 16.46
CA MET A 16 -8.53 -38.99 16.59
C MET A 16 -7.42 -38.17 15.92
N ALA A 17 -7.52 -38.01 14.60
CA ALA A 17 -6.73 -37.06 13.85
C ALA A 17 -7.15 -35.64 14.28
N GLY A 18 -6.21 -34.92 14.88
CA GLY A 18 -6.42 -33.60 15.44
C GLY A 18 -6.92 -32.59 14.40
N LEU A 19 -8.08 -32.03 14.67
CA LEU A 19 -8.63 -30.87 13.96
C LEU A 19 -7.87 -29.63 14.47
N THR A 20 -6.65 -29.37 14.00
CA THR A 20 -6.00 -28.07 14.22
C THR A 20 -6.63 -27.04 13.28
N PRO A 21 -7.23 -25.95 13.79
CA PRO A 21 -7.74 -24.90 12.91
C PRO A 21 -6.56 -24.25 12.19
N GLN A 22 -6.55 -24.36 10.87
CA GLN A 22 -5.64 -23.63 10.00
C GLN A 22 -5.99 -22.13 10.09
N LEU A 23 -5.20 -21.40 10.89
CA LEU A 23 -5.20 -19.94 10.84
C LEU A 23 -4.59 -19.52 9.50
N CYS A 24 -5.45 -19.23 8.51
CA CYS A 24 -5.04 -18.57 7.28
C CYS A 24 -4.45 -17.20 7.65
N HIS A 25 -3.12 -17.09 7.65
CA HIS A 25 -2.46 -15.79 7.55
C HIS A 25 -2.70 -15.27 6.14
N ALA A 26 -3.59 -14.28 6.00
CA ALA A 26 -3.61 -13.46 4.81
C ALA A 26 -2.25 -12.77 4.72
N ALA A 27 -1.39 -13.22 3.82
CA ALA A 27 -0.22 -12.48 3.40
C ALA A 27 -0.73 -11.23 2.69
N GLY A 28 -0.98 -10.17 3.46
CA GLY A 28 -1.33 -8.88 2.90
C GLY A 28 -0.16 -8.38 2.07
N GLU A 29 -0.39 -8.13 0.79
CA GLU A 29 0.55 -7.38 -0.04
C GLU A 29 0.85 -6.07 0.71
N ASN A 30 2.13 -5.85 1.04
CA ASN A 30 2.55 -4.65 1.77
C ASN A 30 2.35 -3.45 0.84
N LEU A 31 1.22 -2.75 1.03
CA LEU A 31 0.88 -1.55 0.29
C LEU A 31 1.44 -0.33 1.01
N LEU A 32 2.41 0.34 0.39
CA LEU A 32 3.01 1.56 0.88
C LEU A 32 2.06 2.73 0.67
N ARG A 33 1.31 3.12 1.71
CA ARG A 33 0.46 4.30 1.65
C ARG A 33 1.28 5.60 1.77
N VAL A 34 1.00 6.53 0.88
CA VAL A 34 1.50 7.91 0.87
C VAL A 34 0.30 8.85 0.62
N TYR A 35 0.35 10.04 1.18
CA TYR A 35 -0.69 11.04 0.94
C TYR A 35 -0.26 12.00 -0.16
N MET A 36 -1.23 12.47 -0.96
CA MET A 36 -1.00 13.46 -2.01
C MET A 36 -0.43 14.74 -1.40
N ASP A 37 0.58 15.33 -2.04
CA ASP A 37 1.33 16.50 -1.55
C ASP A 37 2.13 16.26 -0.26
N HIS A 38 2.25 15.01 0.19
CA HIS A 38 3.07 14.62 1.33
C HIS A 38 4.29 13.81 0.90
N ALA A 39 5.38 14.01 1.66
CA ALA A 39 6.60 13.23 1.54
C ALA A 39 6.70 12.19 2.67
N ARG A 40 7.19 11.01 2.33
CA ARG A 40 7.51 9.92 3.26
C ARG A 40 8.97 9.53 3.08
N VAL A 41 9.69 9.43 4.19
CA VAL A 41 11.09 9.00 4.18
C VAL A 41 11.15 7.48 4.28
N LEU A 42 11.88 6.86 3.35
CA LEU A 42 12.20 5.44 3.36
C LEU A 42 13.69 5.28 3.74
N LYS A 43 13.93 4.51 4.79
CA LYS A 43 15.28 4.16 5.25
C LYS A 43 15.61 2.74 4.79
N LEU A 44 16.75 2.60 4.14
CA LEU A 44 17.22 1.34 3.59
C LEU A 44 18.29 0.72 4.49
N ASP A 45 18.36 -0.60 4.49
CA ASP A 45 19.40 -1.38 5.18
C ASP A 45 20.76 -1.30 4.44
N ARG A 46 20.71 -1.21 3.10
CA ARG A 46 21.87 -1.20 2.19
C ARG A 46 21.79 -0.05 1.16
N PRO A 47 22.92 0.37 0.57
CA PRO A 47 22.95 1.52 -0.32
C PRO A 47 22.23 1.25 -1.64
N VAL A 48 21.40 2.20 -2.07
CA VAL A 48 20.70 2.18 -3.35
C VAL A 48 21.60 2.70 -4.48
N SER A 49 21.51 2.08 -5.64
CA SER A 49 22.21 2.52 -6.87
C SER A 49 21.25 2.92 -7.98
N LYS A 50 20.04 2.33 -8.03
CA LYS A 50 19.02 2.66 -9.03
C LYS A 50 17.64 2.75 -8.38
N VAL A 51 16.88 3.76 -8.78
CA VAL A 51 15.50 4.01 -8.34
C VAL A 51 14.61 3.95 -9.58
N ILE A 52 13.56 3.14 -9.53
CA ILE A 52 12.58 2.98 -10.61
C ILE A 52 11.21 3.22 -10.00
N VAL A 53 10.46 4.16 -10.58
CA VAL A 53 9.07 4.44 -10.21
C VAL A 53 8.19 4.12 -11.41
N GLY A 54 7.16 3.31 -11.21
CA GLY A 54 6.28 2.86 -12.29
C GLY A 54 5.59 4.03 -13.02
N ASN A 55 5.02 4.97 -12.27
CA ASN A 55 4.39 6.17 -12.80
C ASN A 55 4.76 7.43 -11.99
N ALA A 56 5.66 8.24 -12.57
CA ALA A 56 6.14 9.50 -12.00
C ALA A 56 5.06 10.59 -11.84
N GLN A 57 3.91 10.48 -12.50
CA GLN A 57 2.78 11.40 -12.30
C GLN A 57 2.03 11.12 -11.00
N VAL A 58 2.06 9.86 -10.51
CA VAL A 58 1.36 9.44 -9.29
C VAL A 58 2.25 9.62 -8.06
N ALA A 59 3.49 9.15 -8.13
CA ALA A 59 4.47 9.30 -7.06
C ALA A 59 5.85 9.57 -7.64
N ASP A 60 6.74 10.19 -6.87
CA ASP A 60 8.11 10.50 -7.27
C ASP A 60 9.08 10.26 -6.12
N ALA A 61 10.31 9.87 -6.42
CA ALA A 61 11.30 9.48 -5.42
C ALA A 61 12.62 10.20 -5.66
N THR A 62 13.12 10.87 -4.62
CA THR A 62 14.42 11.56 -4.63
C THR A 62 15.38 10.87 -3.67
N VAL A 63 16.61 10.64 -4.11
CA VAL A 63 17.69 10.10 -3.26
C VAL A 63 18.25 11.24 -2.43
N ALA A 64 18.08 11.20 -1.10
CA ALA A 64 18.69 12.18 -0.19
C ALA A 64 20.13 11.78 0.15
N ASP A 65 20.35 10.51 0.42
CA ASP A 65 21.66 9.89 0.65
C ASP A 65 21.60 8.40 0.25
N PRO A 66 22.72 7.65 0.21
CA PRO A 66 22.72 6.27 -0.27
C PRO A 66 21.74 5.33 0.43
N LYS A 67 21.30 5.62 1.66
CA LYS A 67 20.35 4.78 2.42
C LYS A 67 19.02 5.48 2.73
N THR A 68 18.80 6.68 2.19
CA THR A 68 17.59 7.46 2.47
C THR A 68 16.94 7.94 1.17
N ILE A 69 15.70 7.51 0.96
CA ILE A 69 14.86 7.96 -0.15
C ILE A 69 13.72 8.82 0.40
N VAL A 70 13.45 9.93 -0.26
CA VAL A 70 12.27 10.76 -0.03
C VAL A 70 11.25 10.45 -1.12
N LEU A 71 10.17 9.78 -0.74
CA LEU A 71 9.05 9.44 -1.62
C LEU A 71 7.96 10.51 -1.48
N THR A 72 7.47 11.07 -2.58
CA THR A 72 6.46 12.12 -2.60
C THR A 72 5.23 11.65 -3.38
N GLY A 73 4.04 11.75 -2.77
CA GLY A 73 2.77 11.52 -3.48
C GLY A 73 2.41 12.75 -4.31
N ARG A 74 2.24 12.60 -5.62
CA ARG A 74 1.92 13.72 -6.54
C ARG A 74 0.46 13.74 -6.96
N ALA A 75 -0.12 12.58 -7.25
CA ALA A 75 -1.51 12.46 -7.68
C ALA A 75 -2.14 11.19 -7.12
N PHE A 76 -3.46 11.18 -7.01
CA PHE A 76 -4.20 10.01 -6.57
C PHE A 76 -3.98 8.82 -7.53
N GLY A 77 -3.84 7.62 -6.96
CA GLY A 77 -3.71 6.40 -7.75
C GLY A 77 -2.80 5.37 -7.10
N THR A 78 -2.56 4.29 -7.84
CA THR A 78 -1.67 3.20 -7.42
C THR A 78 -0.52 3.09 -8.40
N THR A 79 0.70 3.00 -7.89
CA THR A 79 1.91 2.73 -8.67
C THR A 79 2.82 1.80 -7.88
N ASN A 80 4.08 1.66 -8.26
CA ASN A 80 5.06 0.86 -7.55
C ASN A 80 6.43 1.54 -7.59
N ILE A 81 7.29 1.12 -6.66
CA ILE A 81 8.68 1.55 -6.58
C ILE A 81 9.59 0.33 -6.48
N ILE A 82 10.65 0.33 -7.27
CA ILE A 82 11.70 -0.68 -7.25
C ILE A 82 13.02 0.01 -6.98
N LEU A 83 13.70 -0.41 -5.92
CA LEU A 83 15.02 0.08 -5.54
C LEU A 83 16.04 -1.04 -5.74
N LEU A 84 17.12 -0.79 -6.48
CA LEU A 84 18.15 -1.79 -6.74
C LEU A 84 19.51 -1.37 -6.15
N ASP A 85 20.29 -2.34 -5.72
CA ASP A 85 21.69 -2.17 -5.35
C ASP A 85 22.62 -2.10 -6.59
N ALA A 86 23.93 -2.01 -6.35
CA ALA A 86 24.93 -1.91 -7.42
C ALA A 86 25.02 -3.20 -8.27
N ASP A 87 24.72 -4.35 -7.67
CA ASP A 87 24.74 -5.67 -8.30
C ASP A 87 23.43 -5.98 -9.06
N GLY A 88 22.42 -5.11 -8.95
CA GLY A 88 21.13 -5.25 -9.59
C GLY A 88 20.10 -6.04 -8.79
N ASN A 89 20.37 -6.38 -7.53
CA ASN A 89 19.39 -7.04 -6.68
C ASN A 89 18.38 -6.03 -6.13
N ALA A 90 17.12 -6.43 -6.07
CA ALA A 90 16.06 -5.62 -5.45
C ALA A 90 16.30 -5.45 -3.94
N ILE A 91 16.28 -4.20 -3.49
CA ILE A 91 16.25 -3.79 -2.08
C ILE A 91 14.80 -3.65 -1.64
N VAL A 92 13.98 -3.00 -2.48
CA VAL A 92 12.54 -2.78 -2.27
C VAL A 92 11.84 -3.03 -3.59
N ASP A 93 10.70 -3.71 -3.52
CA ASP A 93 9.72 -3.84 -4.60
C ASP A 93 8.33 -3.80 -3.95
N GLU A 94 7.73 -2.61 -3.92
CA GLU A 94 6.48 -2.37 -3.22
C GLU A 94 5.49 -1.59 -4.07
N GLN A 95 4.21 -1.91 -3.88
CA GLN A 95 3.12 -1.14 -4.46
C GLN A 95 2.84 0.10 -3.59
N ILE A 96 2.67 1.25 -4.22
CA ILE A 96 2.39 2.53 -3.60
C ILE A 96 0.93 2.90 -3.84
N LEU A 97 0.20 3.22 -2.78
CA LEU A 97 -1.12 3.85 -2.86
C LEU A 97 -1.03 5.32 -2.45
N VAL A 98 -1.32 6.21 -3.39
CA VAL A 98 -1.44 7.65 -3.12
C VAL A 98 -2.91 8.01 -2.94
N SER A 99 -3.21 8.56 -1.77
CA SER A 99 -4.57 8.93 -1.35
C SER A 99 -4.63 10.33 -0.75
N ILE A 100 -5.83 10.87 -0.59
CA ILE A 100 -6.02 12.16 0.09
C ILE A 100 -5.90 11.92 1.61
N ASP A 101 -5.23 12.82 2.32
CA ASP A 101 -5.26 12.81 3.78
C ASP A 101 -6.65 13.25 4.27
N GLU A 102 -7.39 12.30 4.85
CA GLU A 102 -8.71 12.56 5.44
C GLU A 102 -8.64 12.81 6.95
N GLY A 103 -7.44 12.73 7.55
CA GLY A 103 -7.28 12.87 9.01
C GLY A 103 -7.61 14.26 9.55
N ASN A 104 -7.32 15.30 8.76
CA ASN A 104 -7.53 16.71 9.12
C ASN A 104 -8.44 17.47 8.15
N THR A 105 -9.21 16.76 7.32
CA THR A 105 -10.09 17.39 6.33
C THR A 105 -11.57 17.20 6.63
N VAL A 106 -12.36 18.22 6.33
CA VAL A 106 -13.82 18.23 6.46
C VAL A 106 -14.43 18.26 5.07
N ARG A 107 -15.41 17.38 4.84
CA ARG A 107 -16.21 17.38 3.62
C ARG A 107 -17.52 18.11 3.83
N VAL A 108 -17.72 19.19 3.09
CA VAL A 108 -18.94 19.99 3.13
C VAL A 108 -19.73 19.75 1.85
N PHE A 109 -20.98 19.32 2.00
CA PHE A 109 -21.94 19.16 0.91
C PHE A 109 -22.98 20.28 0.97
N ARG A 110 -23.11 21.06 -0.11
CA ARG A 110 -24.12 22.11 -0.27
C ARG A 110 -24.91 21.80 -1.53
N GLN A 111 -26.04 21.12 -1.37
CA GLN A 111 -26.82 20.61 -2.50
C GLN A 111 -25.97 19.70 -3.40
N THR A 112 -25.65 20.14 -4.62
CA THR A 112 -24.78 19.43 -5.58
C THR A 112 -23.30 19.79 -5.45
N ASP A 113 -22.96 20.84 -4.70
CA ASP A 113 -21.57 21.26 -4.51
C ASP A 113 -20.91 20.49 -3.37
N ARG A 114 -19.69 20.00 -3.63
CA ARG A 114 -18.88 19.29 -2.65
C ARG A 114 -17.51 19.95 -2.53
N ALA A 115 -17.19 20.40 -1.32
CA ALA A 115 -15.88 20.96 -0.98
C ALA A 115 -15.15 20.07 0.04
N VAL A 116 -13.82 20.00 -0.09
CA VAL A 116 -12.93 19.43 0.92
C VAL A 116 -12.13 20.58 1.51
N LEU A 117 -12.22 20.76 2.82
CA LEU A 117 -11.57 21.82 3.58
C LEU A 117 -10.54 21.21 4.53
N SER A 118 -9.45 21.92 4.82
CA SER A 118 -8.53 21.56 5.91
C SER A 118 -8.72 22.53 7.05
N CYS A 119 -8.94 22.02 8.26
CA CYS A 119 -9.41 22.84 9.39
C CYS A 119 -8.44 22.76 10.57
N THR A 120 -7.68 23.82 10.84
CA THR A 120 -6.87 23.97 12.07
C THR A 120 -6.46 25.43 12.31
N PRO A 121 -7.10 26.24 13.20
CA PRO A 121 -8.43 26.12 13.83
C PRO A 121 -9.58 26.65 12.94
N ASN A 122 -9.26 27.41 11.89
CA ASN A 122 -10.20 27.84 10.84
C ASN A 122 -10.09 26.91 9.63
N CYS A 123 -11.15 26.83 8.82
CA CYS A 123 -11.20 25.96 7.64
C CYS A 123 -10.81 26.72 6.38
N GLU A 124 -9.78 26.23 5.70
CA GLU A 124 -9.32 26.76 4.41
C GLU A 124 -9.62 25.75 3.30
N GLN A 125 -9.96 26.24 2.10
CA GLN A 125 -10.16 25.40 0.94
C GLN A 125 -8.83 25.22 0.20
N HIS A 126 -8.43 23.97 -0.05
CA HIS A 126 -7.31 23.72 -0.94
C HIS A 126 -7.66 24.26 -2.33
N ALA A 127 -6.88 25.24 -2.81
CA ALA A 127 -6.96 25.67 -4.19
C ALA A 127 -6.62 24.46 -5.05
N GLN A 128 -7.62 23.90 -5.73
CA GLN A 128 -7.31 22.90 -6.75
C GLN A 128 -6.48 23.63 -7.80
N GLN A 129 -5.19 23.28 -7.89
CA GLN A 129 -4.39 23.57 -9.08
C GLN A 129 -4.97 22.74 -10.21
N ASN A 130 -6.12 23.18 -10.71
CA ASN A 130 -6.62 22.76 -11.99
C ASN A 130 -5.61 23.34 -12.97
N ASN A 131 -4.61 22.54 -13.35
CA ASN A 131 -3.81 22.77 -14.54
C ASN A 131 -4.72 22.50 -15.75
N THR A 132 -5.82 23.25 -15.83
CA THR A 132 -6.62 23.38 -17.03
C THR A 132 -5.76 24.19 -17.96
N THR A 133 -4.94 23.50 -18.76
CA THR A 133 -4.34 24.03 -19.97
C THR A 133 -5.42 24.84 -20.67
N ALA A 134 -5.28 26.17 -20.62
CA ALA A 134 -6.15 27.07 -21.35
C ALA A 134 -6.00 26.70 -22.83
N THR A 135 -6.94 25.91 -23.35
CA THR A 135 -7.13 25.73 -24.78
C THR A 135 -7.60 27.08 -25.31
N THR A 136 -6.65 27.93 -25.68
CA THR A 136 -6.91 29.12 -26.48
C THR A 136 -7.43 28.64 -27.83
N THR A 137 -8.75 28.57 -27.96
CA THR A 137 -9.44 28.42 -29.24
C THR A 137 -9.24 29.72 -30.02
N THR A 138 -8.21 29.76 -30.86
CA THR A 138 -8.10 30.77 -31.93
C THR A 138 -9.12 30.39 -32.99
N GLY A 139 -10.21 31.17 -33.06
CA GLY A 139 -11.21 31.07 -34.14
C GLY A 139 -10.67 31.56 -35.49
N PRO A 140 -11.35 31.21 -36.59
CA PRO A 140 -10.91 31.46 -37.97
C PRO A 140 -10.91 32.93 -38.37
#